data_AF-A0A9D2E735-F1
#
_entry.id   AF-A0A9D2E735-F1
#
_cell.length_a   1.000
_cell.length_b   1.000
_cell.length_c   1.000
_cell.angle_alpha   90.00
_cell.angle_beta   90.00
_cell.angle_gamma   90.00
#
_symmetry.space_group_name_H-M   'P 1'
#
loop_
_entity.id
_entity.type
_entity.pdbx_description
1 polymer ?
#
loop_
_entity_poly.entity_id
_entity_poly.type
_entity_poly.pdbx_seq_one_letter_code
_entity_poly.pdbx_strand_id
1 'polypeptide(L)'
;MNTSRVNQNTDTSPSNQPTFKGIPYSEIIRQWFILSGGEPAQGERNTKLHRLAYHLRHITDNDEKLLLKIMPRFGLSEEEMKGLIHSACTATWYGMPRMMQEAINNGELGIKNGEMGMNQPPAMPEKLPPLIELLVSQTPDIYKPAVAHAVFPSLATHLHRVKFRYIDNVEHEATLMNVLMAGTGAGKDCITEPINRIMADIRERDERNLERERQWKQEINSKGANKDKRQRPEGLIIQEIDADMTNPAFVMRTAEADGHFLYTKLNEIDQFDALKGSGKGNQQFQIMCLAFDPGNRYGQTRVGAQSVTEKVTIRFNWNASTTIQKGKRYFNRVLTDGPISRINFCTIPEREIGAEMPVYGTYEKTFDEELKPYIERLVRATGTVDCPEAFALAQKMCEENAEFARVSQSRVFENLSFRANVIAYLKACVLYVAGGEQWDKTLEDFVRWSLQYDMWCKMEFFGEAIEQADRDELKRKNGNGPSNMLLSLPDEFTRADAERMRQLHGMDRKGTGNMLRVWVYRRYITVITDNNYRKLKYRSDGIDLAPNQEA
;
A
#
# COMPACT_ATOMS: atom_id res chain seq x y z
N MET A 1 -4.92 22.25 -62.10
CA MET A 1 -3.95 21.15 -62.33
C MET A 1 -3.28 20.81 -61.01
N ASN A 2 -3.09 19.51 -60.78
CA ASN A 2 -2.39 18.85 -59.67
C ASN A 2 -3.06 18.75 -58.29
N THR A 3 -3.87 17.68 -58.24
CA THR A 3 -4.20 16.77 -57.15
C THR A 3 -3.04 16.37 -56.22
N SER A 4 -3.30 16.37 -54.92
CA SER A 4 -2.74 15.39 -53.96
C SER A 4 -3.79 15.15 -52.87
N ARG A 5 -4.56 14.07 -53.03
CA ARG A 5 -5.53 13.58 -52.06
C ARG A 5 -4.79 12.81 -50.98
N VAL A 6 -4.93 13.27 -49.75
CA VAL A 6 -4.65 12.50 -48.53
C VAL A 6 -5.71 11.40 -48.45
N ASN A 7 -5.27 10.14 -48.45
CA ASN A 7 -6.15 8.99 -48.27
C ASN A 7 -6.62 8.92 -46.81
N GLN A 8 -7.94 8.84 -46.67
CA GLN A 8 -8.66 8.63 -45.42
C GLN A 8 -8.36 7.22 -44.88
N ASN A 9 -7.91 7.12 -43.63
CA ASN A 9 -7.96 5.87 -42.89
C ASN A 9 -9.41 5.59 -42.50
N THR A 10 -9.87 4.39 -42.84
CA THR A 10 -11.21 3.88 -42.61
C THR A 10 -11.37 3.34 -41.19
N ASP A 11 -12.52 3.67 -40.60
CA ASP A 11 -13.11 3.08 -39.41
C ASP A 11 -13.02 1.55 -39.40
N THR A 12 -12.70 0.97 -38.23
CA THR A 12 -13.07 -0.41 -37.91
C THR A 12 -13.69 -0.49 -36.51
N SER A 13 -14.95 -0.91 -36.48
CA SER A 13 -15.76 -1.18 -35.29
C SER A 13 -15.19 -2.35 -34.44
N PRO A 14 -15.44 -2.42 -33.12
CA PRO A 14 -14.65 -3.24 -32.17
C PRO A 14 -15.18 -4.67 -31.94
N SER A 15 -15.59 -5.42 -32.98
CA SER A 15 -16.29 -6.71 -32.79
C SER A 15 -15.68 -7.95 -33.46
N ASN A 16 -14.40 -7.93 -33.89
CA ASN A 16 -13.82 -9.13 -34.54
C ASN A 16 -12.30 -9.31 -34.33
N GLN A 17 -11.83 -9.19 -33.08
CA GLN A 17 -10.44 -9.51 -32.75
C GLN A 17 -10.23 -11.03 -32.76
N PRO A 18 -9.19 -11.55 -33.43
CA PRO A 18 -8.89 -12.99 -33.42
C PRO A 18 -8.48 -13.42 -32.00
N THR A 19 -8.94 -14.62 -31.60
CA THR A 19 -8.69 -15.18 -30.26
C THR A 19 -8.12 -16.60 -30.34
N PHE A 20 -7.43 -17.02 -29.29
CA PHE A 20 -7.01 -18.40 -29.05
C PHE A 20 -7.55 -18.85 -27.69
N LYS A 21 -8.35 -19.93 -27.67
CA LYS A 21 -9.03 -20.41 -26.45
C LYS A 21 -9.82 -19.32 -25.70
N GLY A 22 -10.42 -18.38 -26.43
CA GLY A 22 -11.16 -17.24 -25.85
C GLY A 22 -10.28 -16.06 -25.43
N ILE A 23 -8.95 -16.16 -25.54
CA ILE A 23 -8.01 -15.08 -25.22
C ILE A 23 -7.67 -14.28 -26.48
N PRO A 24 -7.80 -12.94 -26.49
CA PRO A 24 -7.32 -12.12 -27.60
C PRO A 24 -5.84 -12.35 -27.86
N TYR A 25 -5.44 -12.55 -29.11
CA TYR A 25 -4.01 -12.70 -29.46
C TYR A 25 -3.17 -11.50 -29.03
N SER A 26 -3.77 -10.30 -29.02
CA SER A 26 -3.15 -9.08 -28.49
C SER A 26 -2.71 -9.23 -27.03
N GLU A 27 -3.53 -9.86 -26.19
CA GLU A 27 -3.19 -10.09 -24.77
C GLU A 27 -2.12 -11.17 -24.62
N ILE A 28 -2.18 -12.25 -25.40
CA ILE A 28 -1.13 -13.29 -25.41
C ILE A 28 0.22 -12.68 -25.81
N ILE A 29 0.24 -11.84 -26.84
CA ILE A 29 1.45 -11.15 -27.32
C ILE A 29 2.00 -10.19 -26.26
N ARG A 30 1.12 -9.46 -25.57
CA ARG A 30 1.50 -8.58 -24.46
C ARG A 30 2.16 -9.35 -23.32
N GLN A 31 1.55 -10.44 -22.85
CA GLN A 31 2.12 -11.29 -21.81
C GLN A 31 3.46 -11.88 -22.24
N TRP A 32 3.57 -12.27 -23.50
CA TRP A 32 4.84 -12.74 -24.07
C TRP A 32 5.92 -11.66 -24.01
N PHE A 33 5.61 -10.40 -24.35
CA PHE A 33 6.59 -9.32 -24.26
C PHE A 33 7.07 -9.09 -22.82
N ILE A 34 6.17 -9.12 -21.84
CA ILE A 34 6.53 -9.01 -20.41
C ILE A 34 7.52 -10.12 -20.02
N LEU A 35 7.21 -11.38 -20.35
CA LEU A 35 8.08 -12.52 -20.06
C LEU A 35 9.42 -12.47 -20.82
N SER A 36 9.46 -11.80 -21.97
CA SER A 36 10.65 -11.63 -22.81
C SER A 36 11.48 -10.37 -22.47
N GLY A 37 11.17 -9.67 -21.38
CA GLY A 37 11.88 -8.48 -20.93
C GLY A 37 11.48 -7.17 -21.63
N GLY A 38 10.21 -7.05 -22.05
CA GLY A 38 9.63 -5.84 -22.64
C GLY A 38 9.66 -5.78 -24.17
N GLU A 39 9.21 -4.65 -24.74
CA GLU A 39 9.22 -4.39 -26.18
C GLU A 39 10.65 -4.29 -26.77
N PRO A 40 10.86 -4.57 -28.07
CA PRO A 40 12.20 -4.58 -28.66
C PRO A 40 12.81 -3.18 -28.81
N ALA A 41 14.05 -3.01 -28.32
CA ALA A 41 14.86 -1.82 -28.58
C ALA A 41 15.36 -1.74 -30.04
N GLN A 42 15.79 -0.55 -30.48
CA GLN A 42 16.34 -0.35 -31.82
C GLN A 42 17.63 -1.17 -32.00
N GLY A 43 17.59 -2.19 -32.86
CA GLY A 43 18.69 -3.16 -33.08
C GLY A 43 18.31 -4.61 -32.79
N GLU A 44 17.33 -4.86 -31.91
CA GLU A 44 16.89 -6.22 -31.52
C GLU A 44 15.56 -6.63 -32.16
N ARG A 45 14.93 -5.72 -32.91
CA ARG A 45 13.56 -5.85 -33.44
C ARG A 45 13.36 -7.13 -34.26
N ASN A 46 14.24 -7.39 -35.22
CA ASN A 46 14.09 -8.54 -36.12
C ASN A 46 14.23 -9.88 -35.38
N THR A 47 15.22 -9.99 -34.50
CA THR A 47 15.44 -11.20 -33.70
C THR A 47 14.28 -11.47 -32.75
N LYS A 48 13.77 -10.42 -32.08
CA LYS A 48 12.69 -10.56 -31.10
C LYS A 48 11.34 -10.84 -31.77
N LEU A 49 11.05 -10.19 -32.91
CA LEU A 49 9.86 -10.47 -33.71
C LEU A 49 9.90 -11.86 -34.33
N HIS A 50 11.06 -12.33 -34.81
CA HIS A 50 11.21 -13.69 -35.32
C HIS A 50 10.93 -14.73 -34.23
N ARG A 51 11.47 -14.51 -33.04
CA ARG A 51 11.18 -15.36 -31.87
C ARG A 51 9.70 -15.33 -31.48
N LEU A 52 9.06 -14.16 -31.53
CA LEU A 52 7.62 -14.04 -31.30
C LEU A 52 6.82 -14.84 -32.34
N ALA A 53 7.11 -14.69 -33.64
CA ALA A 53 6.48 -15.47 -34.71
C ALA A 53 6.65 -16.97 -34.50
N TYR A 54 7.87 -17.39 -34.15
CA TYR A 54 8.20 -18.79 -33.88
C TYR A 54 7.41 -19.34 -32.69
N HIS A 55 7.14 -18.55 -31.66
CA HIS A 55 6.33 -18.96 -30.52
C HIS A 55 4.83 -18.96 -30.87
N LEU A 56 4.35 -17.96 -31.60
CA LEU A 56 2.93 -17.83 -31.99
C LEU A 56 2.48 -18.91 -32.97
N ARG A 57 3.36 -19.42 -33.85
CA ARG A 57 3.01 -20.47 -34.81
C ARG A 57 2.44 -21.74 -34.16
N HIS A 58 2.77 -21.99 -32.89
CA HIS A 58 2.27 -23.11 -32.10
C HIS A 58 0.78 -22.99 -31.71
N ILE A 59 0.21 -21.78 -31.81
CA ILE A 59 -1.19 -21.51 -31.49
C ILE A 59 -1.98 -20.94 -32.67
N THR A 60 -1.30 -20.65 -33.78
CA THR A 60 -1.91 -20.20 -35.04
C THR A 60 -1.84 -21.26 -36.14
N ASP A 61 -1.48 -22.51 -35.82
CA ASP A 61 -1.36 -23.63 -36.77
C ASP A 61 -0.50 -23.32 -38.02
N ASN A 62 0.58 -22.54 -37.85
CA ASN A 62 1.42 -22.02 -38.94
C ASN A 62 0.68 -21.16 -39.99
N ASP A 63 -0.49 -20.58 -39.67
CA ASP A 63 -1.18 -19.65 -40.57
C ASP A 63 -0.42 -18.32 -40.66
N GLU A 64 0.34 -18.15 -41.76
CA GLU A 64 1.10 -16.94 -42.05
C GLU A 64 0.21 -15.70 -42.21
N LYS A 65 -1.03 -15.85 -42.69
CA LYS A 65 -1.96 -14.72 -42.86
C LYS A 65 -2.48 -14.25 -41.51
N LEU A 66 -2.78 -15.18 -40.61
CA LEU A 66 -3.17 -14.85 -39.24
C LEU A 66 -2.02 -14.19 -38.48
N LEU A 67 -0.81 -14.73 -38.58
CA LEU A 67 0.40 -14.16 -37.97
C LEU A 67 0.64 -12.73 -38.47
N LEU A 68 0.51 -12.49 -39.77
CA LEU A 68 0.67 -11.16 -40.36
C LEU A 68 -0.38 -10.16 -39.86
N LYS A 69 -1.57 -10.63 -39.48
CA LYS A 69 -2.65 -9.82 -38.93
C LYS A 69 -2.44 -9.48 -37.46
N ILE A 70 -1.93 -10.42 -36.65
CA ILE A 70 -1.85 -10.27 -35.18
C ILE A 70 -0.52 -9.71 -34.69
N MET A 71 0.57 -9.88 -35.45
CA MET A 71 1.90 -9.49 -34.99
C MET A 71 2.13 -7.96 -35.08
N PRO A 72 2.73 -7.34 -34.06
CA PRO A 72 3.14 -5.94 -34.12
C PRO A 72 4.32 -5.74 -35.08
N ARG A 73 4.35 -4.61 -35.78
CA ARG A 73 5.32 -4.35 -36.86
C ARG A 73 6.60 -3.64 -36.42
N PHE A 74 6.57 -2.82 -35.35
CA PHE A 74 7.71 -2.02 -34.84
C PHE A 74 8.59 -1.34 -35.93
N GLY A 75 7.94 -0.85 -37.00
CA GLY A 75 8.59 -0.15 -38.11
C GLY A 75 9.10 -1.04 -39.26
N LEU A 76 8.88 -2.36 -39.24
CA LEU A 76 9.13 -3.24 -40.38
C LEU A 76 8.04 -3.05 -41.45
N SER A 77 8.44 -3.11 -42.72
CA SER A 77 7.51 -3.15 -43.85
C SER A 77 6.74 -4.47 -43.89
N GLU A 78 5.63 -4.49 -44.64
CA GLU A 78 4.82 -5.71 -44.76
C GLU A 78 5.58 -6.85 -45.45
N GLU A 79 6.47 -6.56 -46.40
CA GLU A 79 7.29 -7.54 -47.09
C GLU A 79 8.34 -8.16 -46.16
N GLU A 80 8.99 -7.34 -45.32
CA GLU A 80 9.92 -7.82 -44.29
C GLU A 80 9.21 -8.68 -43.25
N MET A 81 7.99 -8.28 -42.85
CA MET A 81 7.17 -9.04 -41.91
C MET A 81 6.76 -10.40 -42.48
N LYS A 82 6.37 -10.45 -43.77
CA LYS A 82 6.08 -11.71 -44.48
C LYS A 82 7.30 -12.63 -44.53
N GLY A 83 8.47 -12.09 -44.88
CA GLY A 83 9.72 -12.87 -44.91
C GLY A 83 10.11 -13.43 -43.54
N LEU A 84 9.96 -12.63 -42.47
CA LEU A 84 10.23 -13.04 -41.10
C LEU A 84 9.26 -14.13 -40.62
N ILE A 85 7.96 -13.97 -40.88
CA ILE A 85 6.92 -14.95 -40.52
C ILE A 85 7.16 -16.26 -41.28
N HIS A 86 7.44 -16.19 -42.58
CA HIS A 86 7.73 -17.36 -43.40
C HIS A 86 8.96 -18.11 -42.89
N SER A 87 10.02 -17.39 -42.54
CA SER A 87 11.21 -17.98 -41.90
C SER A 87 10.89 -18.65 -40.56
N ALA A 88 10.02 -18.07 -39.74
CA ALA A 88 9.61 -18.64 -38.47
C ALA A 88 8.71 -19.87 -38.63
N CYS A 89 7.82 -19.89 -39.62
CA CYS A 89 6.91 -21.01 -39.89
C CYS A 89 7.64 -22.21 -40.53
N THR A 90 8.70 -21.96 -41.31
CA THR A 90 9.52 -23.00 -41.95
C THR A 90 10.62 -23.56 -41.07
N ALA A 91 10.91 -22.93 -39.91
CA ALA A 91 11.90 -23.42 -38.95
C ALA A 91 11.51 -24.79 -38.36
N THR A 92 12.49 -25.58 -37.90
CA THR A 92 12.26 -26.91 -37.32
C THR A 92 11.26 -26.88 -36.16
N TRP A 93 10.30 -27.81 -36.17
CA TRP A 93 9.22 -27.86 -35.19
C TRP A 93 9.65 -28.61 -33.94
N TYR A 94 9.67 -27.92 -32.80
CA TYR A 94 9.88 -28.49 -31.48
C TYR A 94 8.63 -28.31 -30.61
N GLY A 95 8.56 -29.01 -29.47
CA GLY A 95 7.47 -28.84 -28.52
C GLY A 95 7.29 -27.37 -28.10
N MET A 96 6.07 -27.03 -27.68
CA MET A 96 5.70 -25.66 -27.34
C MET A 96 6.66 -25.04 -26.31
N PRO A 97 7.23 -23.84 -26.57
CA PRO A 97 8.11 -23.18 -25.60
C PRO A 97 7.38 -22.89 -24.28
N ARG A 98 8.03 -23.19 -23.13
CA ARG A 98 7.47 -22.91 -21.79
C ARG A 98 6.97 -21.48 -21.63
N MET A 99 7.75 -20.52 -22.13
CA MET A 99 7.38 -19.08 -22.14
C MET A 99 6.06 -18.80 -22.88
N MET A 100 5.78 -19.52 -23.96
CA MET A 100 4.52 -19.37 -24.69
C MET A 100 3.35 -20.00 -23.90
N GLN A 101 3.61 -21.11 -23.20
CA GLN A 101 2.63 -21.75 -22.33
C GLN A 101 2.31 -20.87 -21.11
N GLU A 102 3.31 -20.23 -20.53
CA GLU A 102 3.17 -19.23 -19.45
C GLU A 102 2.39 -18.00 -19.91
N ALA A 103 2.67 -17.47 -21.11
CA ALA A 103 1.93 -16.33 -21.67
C ALA A 103 0.43 -16.63 -21.83
N ILE A 104 0.09 -17.86 -22.26
CA ILE A 104 -1.31 -18.30 -22.38
C ILE A 104 -1.95 -18.50 -21.01
N ASN A 105 -1.25 -19.11 -20.05
CA ASN A 105 -1.76 -19.29 -18.70
C ASN A 105 -2.03 -17.93 -18.03
N ASN A 106 -1.16 -16.93 -18.22
CA ASN A 106 -1.37 -15.57 -17.74
C ASN A 106 -2.58 -14.90 -18.41
N GLY A 107 -2.75 -15.11 -19.72
CA GLY A 107 -3.94 -14.63 -20.45
C GLY A 107 -5.23 -15.31 -20.00
N GLU A 108 -5.20 -16.62 -19.70
CA GLU A 108 -6.36 -17.36 -19.17
C GLU A 108 -6.73 -16.88 -17.76
N LEU A 109 -5.74 -16.59 -16.91
CA LEU A 109 -5.95 -15.99 -15.59
C LEU A 109 -6.55 -14.58 -15.72
N GLY A 110 -6.09 -13.78 -16.68
CA GLY A 110 -6.65 -12.46 -16.97
C GLY A 110 -8.14 -12.48 -17.38
N ILE A 111 -8.59 -13.55 -18.04
CA ILE A 111 -9.99 -13.71 -18.50
C ILE A 111 -10.88 -14.38 -17.47
N LYS A 112 -10.39 -15.42 -16.77
CA LYS A 112 -11.13 -16.10 -15.70
C LYS A 112 -11.34 -15.21 -14.47
N ASN A 113 -10.47 -14.22 -14.26
CA ASN A 113 -10.58 -13.27 -13.16
C ASN A 113 -11.41 -12.01 -13.48
N GLY A 114 -12.07 -11.91 -14.65
CA GLY A 114 -12.95 -10.79 -15.00
C GLY A 114 -12.38 -9.41 -14.63
N GLU A 115 -11.50 -8.86 -15.47
CA GLU A 115 -10.93 -7.52 -15.27
C GLU A 115 -10.11 -7.34 -13.97
N MET A 116 -9.00 -8.08 -13.85
CA MET A 116 -7.80 -7.55 -13.20
C MET A 116 -6.64 -7.55 -14.20
N GLY A 117 -6.70 -6.61 -15.14
CA GLY A 117 -5.47 -6.13 -15.76
C GLY A 117 -4.65 -5.46 -14.66
N MET A 118 -3.52 -6.05 -14.26
CA MET A 118 -2.56 -5.48 -13.29
C MET A 118 -1.91 -4.15 -13.74
N ASN A 119 -2.58 -3.35 -14.58
CA ASN A 119 -2.11 -2.04 -15.02
C ASN A 119 -3.08 -0.91 -14.65
N GLN A 120 -4.34 -1.18 -14.30
CA GLN A 120 -5.30 -0.13 -13.94
C GLN A 120 -6.12 -0.50 -12.71
N PRO A 121 -6.45 0.48 -11.85
CA PRO A 121 -7.28 0.25 -10.69
C PRO A 121 -8.73 -0.12 -11.08
N PRO A 122 -9.49 -0.81 -10.21
CA PRO A 122 -10.89 -1.14 -10.43
C PRO A 122 -11.74 0.08 -10.81
N ALA A 123 -12.57 -0.06 -11.83
CA ALA A 123 -13.46 1.01 -12.29
C ALA A 123 -14.48 1.39 -11.22
N MET A 124 -14.71 2.69 -11.04
CA MET A 124 -15.68 3.22 -10.09
C MET A 124 -17.11 2.90 -10.55
N PRO A 125 -18.04 2.52 -9.64
CA PRO A 125 -19.43 2.23 -10.00
C PRO A 125 -20.10 3.40 -10.70
N GLU A 126 -20.94 3.13 -11.69
CA GLU A 126 -21.69 4.16 -12.42
C GLU A 126 -22.70 4.89 -11.53
N LYS A 127 -23.32 4.17 -10.59
CA LYS A 127 -24.26 4.71 -9.61
C LYS A 127 -23.58 4.80 -8.26
N LEU A 128 -23.66 5.97 -7.65
CA LEU A 128 -22.98 6.28 -6.39
C LEU A 128 -24.01 6.58 -5.31
N PRO A 129 -23.66 6.38 -4.02
CA PRO A 129 -24.44 6.91 -2.92
C PRO A 129 -24.64 8.42 -3.07
N PRO A 130 -25.83 8.97 -2.76
CA PRO A 130 -26.14 10.38 -3.01
C PRO A 130 -25.11 11.37 -2.47
N LEU A 131 -24.56 11.12 -1.27
CA LEU A 131 -23.50 11.94 -0.70
C LEU A 131 -22.20 11.89 -1.52
N ILE A 132 -21.79 10.71 -1.98
CA ILE A 132 -20.57 10.56 -2.79
C ILE A 132 -20.77 11.19 -4.16
N GLU A 133 -21.93 10.99 -4.78
CA GLU A 133 -22.30 11.61 -6.05
C GLU A 133 -22.21 13.13 -5.97
N LEU A 134 -22.77 13.72 -4.91
CA LEU A 134 -22.65 15.15 -4.63
C LEU A 134 -21.19 15.57 -4.51
N LEU A 135 -20.40 14.92 -3.65
CA LEU A 135 -19.02 15.30 -3.35
C LEU A 135 -18.07 15.20 -4.57
N VAL A 136 -18.37 14.33 -5.54
CA VAL A 136 -17.58 14.21 -6.78
C VAL A 136 -18.18 14.96 -7.97
N SER A 137 -19.33 15.61 -7.81
CA SER A 137 -20.08 16.24 -8.91
C SER A 137 -19.29 17.30 -9.69
N GLN A 138 -18.47 18.09 -8.99
CA GLN A 138 -17.62 19.13 -9.59
C GLN A 138 -16.22 18.63 -9.96
N THR A 139 -15.98 17.32 -9.84
CA THR A 139 -14.68 16.68 -10.05
C THR A 139 -14.65 15.96 -11.40
N PRO A 140 -13.65 16.20 -12.26
CA PRO A 140 -13.44 15.44 -13.49
C PRO A 140 -13.30 13.94 -13.24
N ASP A 141 -13.80 13.10 -14.17
CA ASP A 141 -13.90 11.64 -14.00
C ASP A 141 -12.60 10.97 -13.54
N ILE A 142 -11.45 11.38 -14.09
CA ILE A 142 -10.15 10.83 -13.74
C ILE A 142 -9.75 11.04 -12.26
N TYR A 143 -10.29 12.08 -11.61
CA TYR A 143 -9.99 12.39 -10.21
C TYR A 143 -11.08 11.91 -9.25
N LYS A 144 -12.25 11.50 -9.75
CA LYS A 144 -13.38 11.06 -8.91
C LYS A 144 -12.99 9.93 -7.94
N PRO A 145 -12.22 8.88 -8.35
CA PRO A 145 -11.79 7.86 -7.41
C PRO A 145 -10.94 8.40 -6.25
N ALA A 146 -10.01 9.31 -6.54
CA ALA A 146 -9.15 9.92 -5.53
C ALA A 146 -9.98 10.74 -4.52
N VAL A 147 -10.92 11.55 -5.01
CA VAL A 147 -11.83 12.34 -4.17
C VAL A 147 -12.75 11.44 -3.34
N ALA A 148 -13.37 10.43 -3.96
CA ALA A 148 -14.29 9.52 -3.29
C ALA A 148 -13.66 8.78 -2.10
N HIS A 149 -12.36 8.49 -2.14
CA HIS A 149 -11.63 7.94 -0.99
C HIS A 149 -11.21 9.00 0.03
N ALA A 150 -10.81 10.19 -0.41
CA ALA A 150 -10.23 11.24 0.44
C ALA A 150 -11.24 12.02 1.30
N VAL A 151 -12.53 12.00 0.95
CA VAL A 151 -13.58 12.71 1.71
C VAL A 151 -13.87 12.07 3.07
N PHE A 152 -13.61 10.77 3.22
CA PHE A 152 -13.97 9.99 4.39
C PHE A 152 -13.30 10.43 5.70
N PRO A 153 -11.96 10.66 5.75
CA PRO A 153 -11.34 11.22 6.95
C PRO A 153 -12.00 12.52 7.43
N SER A 154 -12.32 13.45 6.54
CA SER A 154 -13.00 14.71 6.92
C SER A 154 -14.45 14.50 7.34
N LEU A 155 -15.21 13.63 6.68
CA LEU A 155 -16.58 13.29 7.09
C LEU A 155 -16.59 12.67 8.48
N ALA A 156 -15.72 11.69 8.73
CA ALA A 156 -15.65 10.99 10.00
C ALA A 156 -15.23 11.90 11.18
N THR A 157 -14.52 12.99 10.92
CA THR A 157 -14.14 13.98 11.95
C THR A 157 -15.34 14.64 12.64
N HIS A 158 -16.51 14.63 12.00
CA HIS A 158 -17.75 15.19 12.55
C HIS A 158 -18.40 14.29 13.61
N LEU A 159 -18.07 12.99 13.62
CA LEU A 159 -18.61 12.05 14.59
C LEU A 159 -17.96 12.28 15.96
N HIS A 160 -18.76 12.28 17.03
CA HIS A 160 -18.27 12.43 18.40
C HIS A 160 -18.79 11.29 19.29
N ARG A 161 -17.87 10.47 19.81
CA ARG A 161 -18.19 9.32 20.67
C ARG A 161 -19.20 8.36 20.03
N VAL A 162 -19.13 8.22 18.70
CA VAL A 162 -19.92 7.26 17.92
C VAL A 162 -19.13 5.99 17.71
N LYS A 163 -19.77 4.84 17.95
CA LYS A 163 -19.15 3.53 17.81
C LYS A 163 -19.96 2.59 16.92
N PHE A 164 -19.26 1.68 16.27
CA PHE A 164 -19.81 0.67 15.38
C PHE A 164 -19.27 -0.71 15.78
N ARG A 165 -20.14 -1.70 15.92
CA ARG A 165 -19.74 -3.07 16.25
C ARG A 165 -19.31 -3.82 14.99
N TYR A 166 -18.04 -4.16 14.89
CA TYR A 166 -17.50 -4.93 13.77
C TYR A 166 -17.72 -6.44 13.94
N ILE A 167 -17.44 -7.21 12.87
CA ILE A 167 -17.73 -8.66 12.76
C ILE A 167 -16.96 -9.53 13.75
N ASP A 168 -15.89 -9.01 14.34
CA ASP A 168 -15.12 -9.63 15.44
C ASP A 168 -15.65 -9.25 16.83
N ASN A 169 -16.81 -8.59 16.90
CA ASN A 169 -17.45 -8.02 18.10
C ASN A 169 -16.67 -6.89 18.78
N VAL A 170 -15.63 -6.33 18.15
CA VAL A 170 -14.93 -5.15 18.66
C VAL A 170 -15.71 -3.89 18.26
N GLU A 171 -15.85 -2.96 19.20
CA GLU A 171 -16.38 -1.63 18.90
C GLU A 171 -15.28 -0.74 18.30
N HIS A 172 -15.56 -0.17 17.13
CA HIS A 172 -14.69 0.76 16.44
C HIS A 172 -15.31 2.16 16.40
N GLU A 173 -14.47 3.19 16.55
CA GLU A 173 -14.82 4.55 16.13
C GLU A 173 -14.34 4.75 14.68
N ALA A 174 -14.88 5.74 13.96
CA ALA A 174 -14.57 5.98 12.55
C ALA A 174 -13.18 6.63 12.34
N THR A 175 -12.11 5.96 12.77
CA THR A 175 -10.74 6.40 12.46
C THR A 175 -10.39 6.03 11.03
N LEU A 176 -10.33 7.04 10.15
CA LEU A 176 -10.05 6.89 8.73
C LEU A 176 -8.86 7.74 8.32
N MET A 177 -7.90 7.09 7.64
CA MET A 177 -6.67 7.70 7.14
C MET A 177 -6.56 7.40 5.65
N ASN A 178 -6.17 8.39 4.86
CA ASN A 178 -6.06 8.22 3.41
C ASN A 178 -4.77 8.83 2.84
N VAL A 179 -4.09 8.08 1.98
CA VAL A 179 -2.90 8.54 1.24
C VAL A 179 -3.14 8.45 -0.27
N LEU A 180 -3.09 9.59 -0.93
CA LEU A 180 -3.10 9.70 -2.38
C LEU A 180 -1.67 9.61 -2.94
N MET A 181 -1.36 8.52 -3.63
CA MET A 181 -0.08 8.30 -4.30
C MET A 181 -0.25 8.41 -5.81
N ALA A 182 0.26 9.47 -6.42
CA ALA A 182 0.13 9.68 -7.88
C ALA A 182 1.36 10.38 -8.47
N GLY A 183 1.50 10.32 -9.80
CA GLY A 183 2.58 10.96 -10.55
C GLY A 183 2.78 12.45 -10.24
N THR A 184 3.97 12.97 -10.54
CA THR A 184 4.24 14.41 -10.44
C THR A 184 3.34 15.17 -11.39
N GLY A 185 2.69 16.25 -10.93
CA GLY A 185 1.76 17.02 -11.74
C GLY A 185 0.42 16.34 -12.03
N ALA A 186 0.13 15.16 -11.45
CA ALA A 186 -1.11 14.42 -11.70
C ALA A 186 -2.39 15.06 -11.14
N GLY A 187 -2.35 16.28 -10.60
CA GLY A 187 -3.54 16.93 -10.02
C GLY A 187 -3.94 16.42 -8.64
N LYS A 188 -2.97 16.05 -7.78
CA LYS A 188 -3.22 15.55 -6.41
C LYS A 188 -4.00 16.53 -5.50
N ASP A 189 -4.06 17.80 -5.86
CA ASP A 189 -4.83 18.82 -5.15
C ASP A 189 -6.35 18.73 -5.41
N CYS A 190 -6.80 17.81 -6.29
CA CYS A 190 -8.22 17.55 -6.58
C CYS A 190 -9.08 17.30 -5.33
N ILE A 191 -8.49 16.77 -4.26
CA ILE A 191 -9.18 16.44 -3.01
C ILE A 191 -9.46 17.67 -2.14
N THR A 192 -8.80 18.80 -2.40
CA THR A 192 -8.75 19.96 -1.49
C THR A 192 -10.10 20.65 -1.36
N GLU A 193 -10.73 21.03 -2.48
CA GLU A 193 -12.00 21.74 -2.43
C GLU A 193 -13.14 20.92 -1.80
N PRO A 194 -13.36 19.63 -2.16
CA PRO A 194 -14.34 18.79 -1.47
C PRO A 194 -14.12 18.72 0.05
N ILE A 195 -12.86 18.56 0.49
CA ILE A 195 -12.50 18.56 1.92
C ILE A 195 -12.78 19.92 2.55
N ASN A 196 -12.51 21.03 1.85
CA ASN A 196 -12.77 22.37 2.34
C ASN A 196 -14.26 22.59 2.63
N ARG A 197 -15.13 22.07 1.75
CA ARG A 197 -16.59 22.15 1.94
C ARG A 197 -17.07 21.29 3.10
N ILE A 198 -16.54 20.07 3.25
CA ILE A 198 -16.87 19.18 4.37
C ILE A 198 -16.44 19.79 5.70
N MET A 199 -15.25 20.39 5.79
CA MET A 199 -14.67 20.89 7.05
C MET A 199 -15.10 22.33 7.41
N ALA A 200 -15.96 22.97 6.61
CA ALA A 200 -16.25 24.40 6.73
C ALA A 200 -16.80 24.80 8.10
N ASP A 201 -17.70 24.01 8.67
CA ASP A 201 -18.31 24.25 9.99
C ASP A 201 -17.32 24.02 11.15
N ILE A 202 -16.46 23.00 11.04
CA ILE A 202 -15.37 22.75 12.00
C ILE A 202 -14.40 23.93 11.99
N ARG A 203 -13.97 24.38 10.81
CA ARG A 203 -13.04 25.51 10.65
C ARG A 203 -13.58 26.80 11.23
N GLU A 204 -14.87 27.08 11.04
CA GLU A 204 -15.52 28.24 11.65
C GLU A 204 -15.51 28.16 13.18
N ARG A 205 -15.76 26.98 13.77
CA ARG A 205 -15.67 26.77 15.22
C ARG A 205 -14.23 26.90 15.73
N ASP A 206 -13.28 26.32 15.00
CA ASP A 206 -11.86 26.36 15.34
C ASP A 206 -11.30 27.78 15.29
N GLU A 207 -11.69 28.61 14.31
CA GLU A 207 -11.28 30.01 14.20
C GLU A 207 -11.67 30.81 15.46
N ARG A 208 -12.89 30.60 15.96
CA ARG A 208 -13.37 31.24 17.20
C ARG A 208 -12.54 30.79 18.42
N ASN A 209 -12.17 29.51 18.49
CA ASN A 209 -11.35 28.98 19.58
C ASN A 209 -9.87 29.40 19.47
N LEU A 210 -9.33 29.50 18.26
CA LEU A 210 -7.98 30.02 18.02
C LEU A 210 -7.88 31.51 18.39
N GLU A 211 -8.92 32.30 18.13
CA GLU A 211 -8.97 33.70 18.57
C GLU A 211 -9.00 33.81 20.10
N ARG A 212 -9.80 32.98 20.79
CA ARG A 212 -9.77 32.88 22.26
C ARG A 212 -8.39 32.51 22.79
N GLU A 213 -7.72 31.55 22.16
CA GLU A 213 -6.34 31.16 22.52
C GLU A 213 -5.35 32.31 22.28
N ARG A 214 -5.48 33.04 21.16
CA ARG A 214 -4.62 34.17 20.80
C ARG A 214 -4.75 35.32 21.80
N GLN A 215 -5.97 35.69 22.17
CA GLN A 215 -6.24 36.72 23.18
C GLN A 215 -5.61 36.35 24.52
N TRP A 216 -5.75 35.10 24.95
CA TRP A 216 -5.09 34.60 26.15
C TRP A 216 -3.56 34.67 26.06
N LYS A 217 -2.94 34.26 24.94
CA LYS A 217 -1.50 34.36 24.73
C LYS A 217 -1.00 35.81 24.79
N GLN A 218 -1.73 36.75 24.20
CA GLN A 218 -1.40 38.18 24.24
C GLN A 218 -1.51 38.76 25.66
N GLU A 219 -2.54 38.39 26.42
CA GLU A 219 -2.70 38.80 27.81
C GLU A 219 -1.59 38.26 28.73
N ILE A 220 -1.13 37.03 28.52
CA ILE A 220 -0.01 36.48 29.28
C ILE A 220 1.29 37.19 28.92
N ASN A 221 1.55 37.39 27.63
CA ASN A 221 2.80 37.99 27.16
C ASN A 221 2.92 39.48 27.51
N SER A 222 1.80 40.19 27.67
CA SER A 222 1.79 41.60 28.09
C SER A 222 1.99 41.80 29.60
N LYS A 223 1.89 40.74 30.42
CA LYS A 223 2.09 40.81 31.87
C LYS A 223 3.53 40.46 32.26
N GLY A 224 4.16 41.33 33.06
CA GLY A 224 5.51 41.11 33.58
C GLY A 224 5.63 39.85 34.47
N ALA A 225 6.84 39.32 34.60
CA ALA A 225 7.14 38.01 35.20
C ALA A 225 6.60 37.75 36.63
N ASN A 226 6.27 38.82 37.38
CA ASN A 226 5.79 38.76 38.77
C ASN A 226 4.27 38.90 38.94
N LYS A 227 3.46 38.87 37.86
CA LYS A 227 1.99 38.93 37.96
C LYS A 227 1.36 37.56 37.76
N ASP A 228 0.29 37.31 38.51
CA ASP A 228 -0.52 36.10 38.47
C ASP A 228 -0.94 35.76 37.03
N LYS A 229 -0.37 34.68 36.49
CA LYS A 229 -0.62 34.26 35.11
C LYS A 229 -2.02 33.66 35.06
N ARG A 230 -2.91 34.26 34.27
CA ARG A 230 -4.26 33.73 34.05
C ARG A 230 -4.18 32.29 33.53
N GLN A 231 -5.02 31.43 34.10
CA GLN A 231 -5.16 30.05 33.63
C GLN A 231 -5.61 30.02 32.16
N ARG A 232 -5.21 28.97 31.44
CA ARG A 232 -5.58 28.76 30.05
C ARG A 232 -7.10 28.60 29.93
N PRO A 233 -7.78 29.23 28.95
CA PRO A 233 -9.22 29.12 28.81
C PRO A 233 -9.65 27.66 28.65
N GLU A 234 -10.72 27.27 29.35
CA GLU A 234 -11.32 25.94 29.21
C GLU A 234 -12.20 25.87 27.94
N GLY A 235 -12.40 24.65 27.43
CA GLY A 235 -13.25 24.39 26.26
C GLY A 235 -12.68 24.96 24.96
N LEU A 236 -11.36 24.89 24.76
CA LEU A 236 -10.68 25.22 23.50
C LEU A 236 -10.62 24.00 22.58
N ILE A 237 -11.78 23.57 22.08
CA ILE A 237 -11.85 22.45 21.12
C ILE A 237 -11.36 22.97 19.76
N ILE A 238 -10.19 22.50 19.33
CA ILE A 238 -9.62 22.78 18.02
C ILE A 238 -9.38 21.43 17.36
N GLN A 239 -10.11 21.14 16.28
CA GLN A 239 -10.07 19.84 15.62
C GLN A 239 -9.08 19.82 14.45
N GLU A 240 -9.04 20.86 13.62
CA GLU A 240 -8.06 20.96 12.55
C GLU A 240 -6.70 21.39 13.10
N ILE A 241 -5.68 20.57 12.83
CA ILE A 241 -4.34 20.74 13.37
C ILE A 241 -3.31 20.89 12.25
N ASP A 242 -2.29 21.73 12.54
CA ASP A 242 -1.16 21.94 11.66
C ASP A 242 -0.30 20.68 11.50
N ALA A 243 0.17 20.49 10.28
CA ALA A 243 1.10 19.43 9.90
C ALA A 243 2.45 19.51 10.65
N ASP A 244 2.93 20.72 10.93
CA ASP A 244 4.26 21.01 11.49
C ASP A 244 4.23 21.15 13.02
N MET A 245 3.39 20.35 13.68
CA MET A 245 3.28 20.40 15.13
C MET A 245 4.21 19.41 15.83
N THR A 246 4.75 19.84 16.97
CA THR A 246 5.56 18.95 17.81
C THR A 246 4.69 17.89 18.50
N ASN A 247 5.25 16.72 18.79
CA ASN A 247 4.54 15.66 19.49
C ASN A 247 3.89 16.10 20.84
N PRO A 248 4.54 16.92 21.70
CA PRO A 248 3.87 17.48 22.89
C PRO A 248 2.66 18.36 22.56
N ALA A 249 2.73 19.17 21.49
CA ALA A 249 1.60 19.98 21.05
C ALA A 249 0.44 19.11 20.56
N PHE A 250 0.75 18.03 19.83
CA PHE A 250 -0.25 17.04 19.40
C PHE A 250 -0.98 16.39 20.59
N VAL A 251 -0.23 15.94 21.61
CA VAL A 251 -0.83 15.34 22.82
C VAL A 251 -1.72 16.35 23.55
N MET A 252 -1.27 17.59 23.69
CA MET A 252 -2.06 18.67 24.31
C MET A 252 -3.35 18.95 23.53
N ARG A 253 -3.28 19.08 22.20
CA ARG A 253 -4.47 19.28 21.35
C ARG A 253 -5.45 18.12 21.43
N THR A 254 -4.93 16.89 21.50
CA THR A 254 -5.77 15.69 21.63
C THR A 254 -6.52 15.66 22.97
N ALA A 255 -5.88 16.11 24.06
CA ALA A 255 -6.54 16.25 25.36
C ALA A 255 -7.64 17.33 25.33
N GLU A 256 -7.32 18.50 24.75
CA GLU A 256 -8.24 19.64 24.63
C GLU A 256 -9.46 19.37 23.74
N ALA A 257 -9.34 18.43 22.80
CA ALA A 257 -10.42 18.07 21.89
C ALA A 257 -11.61 17.36 22.57
N ASP A 258 -11.52 16.97 23.86
CA ASP A 258 -12.61 16.32 24.61
C ASP A 258 -13.24 15.11 23.89
N GLY A 259 -12.37 14.30 23.28
CA GLY A 259 -12.77 13.12 22.53
C GLY A 259 -13.36 13.40 21.14
N HIS A 260 -13.32 14.64 20.64
CA HIS A 260 -13.49 14.92 19.21
C HIS A 260 -12.29 14.38 18.43
N PHE A 261 -12.52 14.05 17.16
CA PHE A 261 -11.44 13.72 16.25
C PHE A 261 -10.65 14.97 15.89
N LEU A 262 -9.33 14.83 15.92
CA LEU A 262 -8.43 15.76 15.25
C LEU A 262 -8.36 15.43 13.76
N TYR A 263 -8.14 16.45 12.94
CA TYR A 263 -8.00 16.35 11.50
C TYR A 263 -6.78 17.08 10.97
N THR A 264 -6.10 16.51 9.98
CA THR A 264 -5.13 17.26 9.17
C THR A 264 -5.12 16.81 7.72
N LYS A 265 -4.78 17.74 6.82
CA LYS A 265 -4.49 17.45 5.41
C LYS A 265 -3.04 17.83 5.13
N LEU A 266 -2.26 16.85 4.69
CA LEU A 266 -0.87 17.00 4.31
C LEU A 266 -0.73 17.03 2.79
N ASN A 267 -0.05 18.04 2.27
CA ASN A 267 0.28 18.06 0.85
C ASN A 267 1.41 17.08 0.51
N GLU A 268 2.22 16.73 1.52
CA GLU A 268 3.33 15.80 1.41
C GLU A 268 3.40 14.87 2.64
N ILE A 269 3.54 13.57 2.41
CA ILE A 269 3.53 12.55 3.50
C ILE A 269 4.65 12.73 4.53
N ASP A 270 5.80 13.27 4.15
CA ASP A 270 6.94 13.48 5.04
C ASP A 270 6.75 14.65 6.02
N GLN A 271 5.68 15.44 5.87
CA GLN A 271 5.30 16.43 6.89
C GLN A 271 4.97 15.77 8.24
N PHE A 272 4.54 14.50 8.25
CA PHE A 272 4.39 13.73 9.49
C PHE A 272 5.68 13.56 10.29
N ASP A 273 6.84 13.80 9.68
CA ASP A 273 8.11 13.70 10.38
C ASP A 273 8.26 14.73 11.51
N ALA A 274 7.47 15.81 11.51
CA ALA A 274 7.37 16.72 12.65
C ALA A 274 6.94 15.99 13.95
N LEU A 275 6.15 14.92 13.83
CA LEU A 275 5.69 14.09 14.96
C LEU A 275 6.71 13.02 15.39
N LYS A 276 7.84 12.83 14.70
CA LYS A 276 8.91 11.89 15.13
C LYS A 276 9.51 12.25 16.50
N GLY A 277 9.51 13.55 16.83
CA GLY A 277 10.22 14.12 17.97
C GLY A 277 11.74 14.12 17.80
N SER A 278 12.49 14.64 18.78
CA SER A 278 13.96 14.79 18.72
C SER A 278 14.77 13.48 18.77
N GLY A 279 14.11 12.32 18.77
CA GLY A 279 14.74 11.00 18.85
C GLY A 279 14.70 10.24 17.51
N LYS A 280 15.50 9.18 17.37
CA LYS A 280 15.47 8.24 16.23
C LYS A 280 14.20 7.36 16.19
N GLY A 281 13.10 7.80 16.77
CA GLY A 281 11.87 7.02 16.94
C GLY A 281 10.94 7.13 15.73
N ASN A 282 10.22 6.05 15.45
CA ASN A 282 9.14 5.98 14.45
C ASN A 282 7.78 6.40 15.06
N GLN A 283 7.76 7.45 15.88
CA GLN A 283 6.59 7.83 16.70
C GLN A 283 5.35 8.16 15.85
N GLN A 284 5.53 8.81 14.72
CA GLN A 284 4.45 9.13 13.78
C GLN A 284 3.77 7.87 13.23
N PHE A 285 4.53 6.81 12.94
CA PHE A 285 3.95 5.51 12.53
C PHE A 285 3.23 4.81 13.70
N GLN A 286 3.76 4.96 14.91
CA GLN A 286 3.08 4.47 16.12
C GLN A 286 1.75 5.20 16.34
N ILE A 287 1.69 6.52 16.17
CA ILE A 287 0.46 7.32 16.24
C ILE A 287 -0.56 6.79 15.22
N MET A 288 -0.15 6.55 13.97
CA MET A 288 -1.03 5.97 12.94
C MET A 288 -1.62 4.62 13.36
N CYS A 289 -0.81 3.74 13.95
CA CYS A 289 -1.29 2.44 14.43
C CYS A 289 -2.22 2.57 15.63
N LEU A 290 -1.85 3.37 16.62
CA LEU A 290 -2.62 3.55 17.86
C LEU A 290 -3.95 4.29 17.63
N ALA A 291 -4.03 5.18 16.64
CA ALA A 291 -5.27 5.87 16.28
C ALA A 291 -6.31 4.91 15.70
N PHE A 292 -5.86 3.94 14.89
CA PHE A 292 -6.74 2.98 14.22
C PHE A 292 -7.31 1.93 15.19
N ASP A 293 -6.47 1.44 16.11
CA ASP A 293 -6.83 0.37 17.03
C ASP A 293 -7.55 0.95 18.28
N PRO A 294 -8.79 0.53 18.59
CA PRO A 294 -9.64 1.19 19.58
C PRO A 294 -9.07 1.09 21.02
N GLY A 295 -9.31 2.14 21.82
CA GLY A 295 -8.99 2.16 23.25
C GLY A 295 -7.52 2.37 23.61
N ASN A 296 -6.64 2.54 22.62
CA ASN A 296 -5.22 2.76 22.85
C ASN A 296 -4.91 4.15 23.40
N ARG A 297 -4.06 4.18 24.44
CA ARG A 297 -3.58 5.43 25.06
C ARG A 297 -2.19 5.78 24.58
N TYR A 298 -1.98 7.06 24.31
CA TYR A 298 -0.73 7.63 23.84
C TYR A 298 -0.33 8.85 24.68
N GLY A 299 0.98 9.08 24.77
CA GLY A 299 1.55 10.12 25.62
C GLY A 299 2.62 9.58 26.56
N GLN A 300 3.45 10.47 27.08
CA GLN A 300 4.57 10.13 27.96
C GLN A 300 4.34 10.73 29.34
N THR A 301 4.62 9.95 30.38
CA THR A 301 4.73 10.48 31.74
C THR A 301 6.10 11.13 31.90
N ARG A 302 6.15 12.45 32.01
CA ARG A 302 7.38 13.23 32.25
C ARG A 302 7.44 13.72 33.70
N VAL A 303 8.64 13.85 34.25
CA VAL A 303 8.84 14.25 35.67
C VAL A 303 8.79 15.78 35.84
N GLY A 304 9.07 16.55 34.78
CA GLY A 304 9.13 18.01 34.86
C GLY A 304 7.75 18.67 34.96
N ALA A 305 7.59 19.59 35.92
CA ALA A 305 6.32 20.29 36.19
C ALA A 305 5.76 21.11 35.01
N GLN A 306 6.59 21.48 34.03
CA GLN A 306 6.18 22.20 32.81
C GLN A 306 5.98 21.29 31.59
N SER A 307 6.15 19.98 31.74
CA SER A 307 6.01 19.02 30.64
C SER A 307 4.58 18.49 30.56
N VAL A 308 4.07 18.34 29.33
CA VAL A 308 2.81 17.64 29.07
C VAL A 308 2.94 16.19 29.57
N THR A 309 2.09 15.82 30.53
CA THR A 309 2.13 14.56 31.30
C THR A 309 0.87 13.72 31.11
N GLU A 310 0.16 13.94 30.01
CA GLU A 310 -1.16 13.36 29.78
C GLU A 310 -1.09 12.10 28.92
N LYS A 311 -1.94 11.12 29.23
CA LYS A 311 -2.18 9.93 28.40
C LYS A 311 -3.56 10.06 27.76
N VAL A 312 -3.58 10.34 26.46
CA VAL A 312 -4.78 10.61 25.67
C VAL A 312 -5.16 9.39 24.83
N THR A 313 -6.45 9.22 24.52
CA THR A 313 -6.87 8.28 23.48
C THR A 313 -6.76 9.00 22.14
N ILE A 314 -6.02 8.43 21.18
CA ILE A 314 -5.82 9.09 19.89
C ILE A 314 -7.08 8.93 19.04
N ARG A 315 -7.71 10.04 18.67
CA ARG A 315 -8.75 10.12 17.64
C ARG A 315 -8.26 11.07 16.56
N PHE A 316 -7.72 10.50 15.50
CA PHE A 316 -6.99 11.29 14.50
C PHE A 316 -7.26 10.78 13.10
N ASN A 317 -8.00 11.59 12.34
CA ASN A 317 -8.29 11.37 10.93
C ASN A 317 -7.38 12.27 10.10
N TRP A 318 -6.94 11.80 8.93
CA TRP A 318 -6.09 12.63 8.09
C TRP A 318 -6.05 12.18 6.63
N ASN A 319 -5.71 13.15 5.78
CA ASN A 319 -5.38 12.94 4.38
C ASN A 319 -3.92 13.32 4.14
N ALA A 320 -3.21 12.57 3.30
CA ALA A 320 -1.91 12.97 2.78
C ALA A 320 -1.79 12.70 1.28
N SER A 321 -1.02 13.54 0.61
CA SER A 321 -0.65 13.35 -0.80
C SER A 321 0.85 13.08 -0.91
N THR A 322 1.26 12.29 -1.90
CA THR A 322 2.68 12.13 -2.22
C THR A 322 2.88 11.57 -3.64
N THR A 323 4.13 11.58 -4.12
CA THR A 323 4.48 10.84 -5.34
C THR A 323 4.67 9.36 -5.03
N ILE A 324 4.37 8.48 -6.00
CA ILE A 324 4.44 7.02 -5.80
C ILE A 324 5.82 6.60 -5.26
N GLN A 325 6.90 7.08 -5.88
CA GLN A 325 8.26 6.74 -5.45
C GLN A 325 8.62 7.31 -4.06
N LYS A 326 8.15 8.51 -3.72
CA LYS A 326 8.35 9.08 -2.38
C LYS A 326 7.58 8.30 -1.32
N GLY A 327 6.32 7.93 -1.59
CA GLY A 327 5.53 7.08 -0.70
C GLY A 327 6.15 5.70 -0.47
N LYS A 328 6.57 5.00 -1.54
CA LYS A 328 7.28 3.72 -1.42
C LYS A 328 8.53 3.85 -0.53
N ARG A 329 9.32 4.92 -0.68
CA ARG A 329 10.48 5.19 0.18
C ARG A 329 10.11 5.55 1.61
N TYR A 330 9.02 6.29 1.82
CA TYR A 330 8.57 6.70 3.15
C TYR A 330 8.19 5.50 4.03
N PHE A 331 7.46 4.55 3.45
CA PHE A 331 6.96 3.36 4.16
C PHE A 331 7.93 2.16 4.14
N ASN A 332 9.09 2.26 3.48
CA ASN A 332 9.99 1.11 3.28
C ASN A 332 10.51 0.46 4.58
N ARG A 333 10.55 1.20 5.69
CA ARG A 333 11.00 0.70 7.01
C ARG A 333 9.88 0.09 7.84
N VAL A 334 8.63 0.19 7.39
CA VAL A 334 7.44 -0.23 8.13
C VAL A 334 6.52 -1.10 7.29
N LEU A 335 7.09 -1.78 6.28
CA LEU A 335 6.37 -2.66 5.35
C LEU A 335 5.59 -3.76 6.08
N THR A 336 6.17 -4.31 7.14
CA THR A 336 5.59 -5.39 7.96
C THR A 336 5.13 -4.91 9.35
N ASP A 337 5.33 -3.63 9.69
CA ASP A 337 5.09 -3.07 11.03
C ASP A 337 3.65 -2.60 11.26
N GLY A 338 2.79 -2.68 10.23
CA GLY A 338 1.36 -2.44 10.35
C GLY A 338 0.76 -1.08 9.93
N PRO A 339 1.49 0.03 9.71
CA PRO A 339 0.88 1.26 9.23
C PRO A 339 0.17 1.10 7.88
N ILE A 340 0.78 0.37 6.93
CA ILE A 340 0.25 0.19 5.57
C ILE A 340 -1.11 -0.52 5.57
N SER A 341 -1.36 -1.45 6.49
CA SER A 341 -2.65 -2.14 6.56
C SER A 341 -3.77 -1.25 7.10
N ARG A 342 -3.44 -0.20 7.88
CA ARG A 342 -4.41 0.69 8.55
C ARG A 342 -4.75 1.96 7.76
N ILE A 343 -4.01 2.25 6.69
CA ILE A 343 -4.17 3.46 5.87
C ILE A 343 -4.87 3.09 4.55
N ASN A 344 -5.92 3.79 4.15
CA ASN A 344 -6.44 3.67 2.79
C ASN A 344 -5.45 4.28 1.78
N PHE A 345 -5.17 3.59 0.68
CA PHE A 345 -4.43 4.15 -0.45
C PHE A 345 -5.35 4.39 -1.65
N CYS A 346 -5.10 5.49 -2.36
CA CYS A 346 -5.70 5.74 -3.66
C CYS A 346 -4.69 6.34 -4.64
N THR A 347 -5.05 6.37 -5.93
CA THR A 347 -4.16 6.86 -7.00
C THR A 347 -4.93 7.71 -8.02
N ILE A 348 -4.18 8.40 -8.87
CA ILE A 348 -4.69 9.01 -10.09
C ILE A 348 -3.95 8.32 -11.24
N PRO A 349 -4.66 7.66 -12.18
CA PRO A 349 -4.05 7.03 -13.34
C PRO A 349 -3.21 8.02 -14.15
N GLU A 350 -2.13 7.52 -14.77
CA GLU A 350 -1.34 8.34 -15.68
C GLU A 350 -2.16 8.73 -16.91
N ARG A 351 -2.02 9.99 -17.32
CA ARG A 351 -2.68 10.54 -18.49
C ARG A 351 -1.80 10.34 -19.71
N GLU A 352 -2.43 10.15 -20.87
CA GLU A 352 -1.71 10.13 -22.14
C GLU A 352 -0.95 11.45 -22.35
N ILE A 353 0.24 11.36 -22.96
CA ILE A 353 1.06 12.53 -23.26
C ILE A 353 0.29 13.41 -24.24
N GLY A 354 0.03 14.67 -23.84
CA GLY A 354 -0.73 15.63 -24.63
C GLY A 354 -2.24 15.60 -24.41
N ALA A 355 -2.76 14.81 -23.48
CA ALA A 355 -4.17 14.82 -23.14
C ALA A 355 -4.64 16.21 -22.64
N GLU A 356 -5.88 16.58 -22.97
CA GLU A 356 -6.48 17.86 -22.57
C GLU A 356 -6.64 17.97 -21.05
N MET A 357 -6.26 19.13 -20.51
CA MET A 357 -6.28 19.37 -19.07
C MET A 357 -7.72 19.30 -18.52
N PRO A 358 -8.00 18.44 -17.52
CA PRO A 358 -9.33 18.34 -16.95
C PRO A 358 -9.73 19.66 -16.29
N VAL A 359 -10.97 20.09 -16.55
CA VAL A 359 -11.53 21.33 -16.02
C VAL A 359 -12.51 20.99 -14.91
N TYR A 360 -12.31 21.59 -13.74
CA TYR A 360 -13.20 21.42 -12.60
C TYR A 360 -14.49 22.22 -12.81
N GLY A 361 -15.58 21.71 -12.22
CA GLY A 361 -16.80 22.49 -12.06
C GLY A 361 -16.64 23.53 -10.95
N THR A 362 -17.71 24.29 -10.70
CA THR A 362 -17.77 25.35 -9.70
C THR A 362 -18.64 24.94 -8.52
N TYR A 363 -18.12 25.11 -7.30
CA TYR A 363 -18.87 24.86 -6.07
C TYR A 363 -19.77 26.05 -5.75
N GLU A 364 -21.00 25.99 -6.23
CA GLU A 364 -22.04 26.98 -5.96
C GLU A 364 -22.65 26.80 -4.57
N LYS A 365 -23.41 27.81 -4.12
CA LYS A 365 -24.08 27.77 -2.80
C LYS A 365 -25.06 26.61 -2.65
N THR A 366 -25.66 26.16 -3.76
CA THR A 366 -26.56 24.99 -3.81
C THR A 366 -25.86 23.71 -3.36
N PHE A 367 -24.58 23.53 -3.72
CA PHE A 367 -23.76 22.41 -3.26
C PHE A 367 -23.65 22.40 -1.73
N ASP A 368 -23.37 23.56 -1.14
CA ASP A 368 -23.23 23.68 0.32
C ASP A 368 -24.58 23.43 1.02
N GLU A 369 -25.69 23.89 0.41
CA GLU A 369 -27.05 23.67 0.91
C GLU A 369 -27.46 22.17 0.85
N GLU A 370 -27.05 21.43 -0.19
CA GLU A 370 -27.26 19.98 -0.33
C GLU A 370 -26.34 19.15 0.57
N LEU A 371 -25.11 19.59 0.82
CA LEU A 371 -24.16 18.90 1.69
C LEU A 371 -24.54 19.00 3.17
N LYS A 372 -25.07 20.17 3.58
CA LYS A 372 -25.41 20.48 4.97
C LYS A 372 -26.20 19.40 5.73
N PRO A 373 -27.31 18.82 5.22
CA PRO A 373 -28.06 17.81 5.96
C PRO A 373 -27.25 16.54 6.27
N TYR A 374 -26.29 16.16 5.42
CA TYR A 374 -25.41 15.02 5.68
C TYR A 374 -24.47 15.30 6.86
N ILE A 375 -23.89 16.50 6.90
CA ILE A 375 -23.02 16.94 8.00
C ILE A 375 -23.79 17.04 9.31
N GLU A 376 -25.00 17.61 9.29
CA GLU A 376 -25.85 17.73 10.48
C GLU A 376 -26.20 16.36 11.09
N ARG A 377 -26.41 15.34 10.27
CA ARG A 377 -26.66 13.96 10.74
C ARG A 377 -25.44 13.34 11.39
N LEU A 378 -24.25 13.53 10.80
CA LEU A 378 -22.98 13.06 11.39
C LEU A 378 -22.73 13.71 12.76
N VAL A 379 -22.94 15.02 12.88
CA VAL A 379 -22.76 15.76 14.15
C VAL A 379 -23.79 15.34 15.21
N ARG A 380 -25.01 14.98 14.80
CA ARG A 380 -26.09 14.58 15.73
C ARG A 380 -25.93 13.14 16.23
N ALA A 381 -25.28 12.27 15.47
CA ALA A 381 -25.09 10.87 15.84
C ALA A 381 -24.30 10.76 17.15
N THR A 382 -24.75 9.89 18.06
CA THR A 382 -24.09 9.64 19.35
C THR A 382 -24.26 8.19 19.76
N GLY A 383 -23.32 7.67 20.55
CA GLY A 383 -23.40 6.32 21.09
C GLY A 383 -23.11 5.24 20.06
N THR A 384 -23.66 4.04 20.27
CA THR A 384 -23.45 2.91 19.37
C THR A 384 -24.53 2.91 18.28
N VAL A 385 -24.10 2.97 17.02
CA VAL A 385 -24.98 2.86 15.85
C VAL A 385 -24.89 1.44 15.30
N ASP A 386 -26.05 0.80 15.14
CA ASP A 386 -26.15 -0.52 14.52
C ASP A 386 -26.44 -0.37 13.03
N CYS A 387 -25.73 -1.14 12.21
CA CYS A 387 -25.92 -1.18 10.76
C CYS A 387 -25.80 -2.65 10.32
N PRO A 388 -26.90 -3.41 10.38
CA PRO A 388 -26.88 -4.84 10.11
C PRO A 388 -26.45 -5.14 8.67
N GLU A 389 -26.77 -4.26 7.73
CA GLU A 389 -26.37 -4.40 6.32
C GLU A 389 -24.87 -4.19 6.13
N ALA A 390 -24.26 -3.18 6.77
CA ALA A 390 -22.81 -3.00 6.75
C ALA A 390 -22.10 -4.19 7.41
N PHE A 391 -22.65 -4.72 8.50
CA PHE A 391 -22.13 -5.90 9.18
C PHE A 391 -22.16 -7.13 8.28
N ALA A 392 -23.31 -7.42 7.66
CA ALA A 392 -23.47 -8.54 6.73
C ALA A 392 -22.54 -8.40 5.51
N LEU A 393 -22.41 -7.18 4.97
CA LEU A 393 -21.48 -6.90 3.87
C LEU A 393 -20.03 -7.15 4.28
N ALA A 394 -19.61 -6.70 5.47
CA ALA A 394 -18.26 -6.93 5.98
C ALA A 394 -17.94 -8.41 6.20
N GLN A 395 -18.91 -9.22 6.66
CA GLN A 395 -18.75 -10.68 6.76
C GLN A 395 -18.52 -11.29 5.38
N LYS A 396 -19.38 -10.94 4.42
CA LYS A 396 -19.29 -11.45 3.06
C LYS A 396 -17.97 -11.06 2.38
N MET A 397 -17.53 -9.80 2.51
CA MET A 397 -16.24 -9.35 1.98
C MET A 397 -15.04 -10.05 2.66
N CYS A 398 -15.16 -10.37 3.96
CA CYS A 398 -14.12 -11.14 4.66
C CYS A 398 -13.97 -12.55 4.08
N GLU A 399 -15.09 -13.23 3.81
CA GLU A 399 -15.11 -14.56 3.19
C GLU A 399 -14.56 -14.54 1.76
N GLU A 400 -14.99 -13.57 0.95
CA GLU A 400 -14.51 -13.35 -0.42
C GLU A 400 -12.99 -13.11 -0.45
N ASN A 401 -12.47 -12.24 0.44
CA ASN A 401 -11.04 -12.00 0.56
C ASN A 401 -10.27 -13.26 0.97
N ALA A 402 -10.81 -14.05 1.90
CA ALA A 402 -10.20 -15.29 2.35
C ALA A 402 -10.18 -16.35 1.23
N GLU A 403 -11.22 -16.41 0.40
CA GLU A 403 -11.26 -17.28 -0.78
C GLU A 403 -10.22 -16.85 -1.81
N PHE A 404 -10.13 -15.55 -2.13
CA PHE A 404 -9.11 -15.03 -3.02
C PHE A 404 -7.70 -15.31 -2.51
N ALA A 405 -7.45 -15.13 -1.20
CA ALA A 405 -6.16 -15.46 -0.60
C ALA A 405 -5.83 -16.96 -0.70
N ARG A 406 -6.81 -17.85 -0.52
CA ARG A 406 -6.62 -19.30 -0.69
C ARG A 406 -6.29 -19.66 -2.14
N VAL A 407 -6.93 -19.06 -3.13
CA VAL A 407 -6.67 -19.38 -4.55
C VAL A 407 -5.37 -18.76 -5.03
N SER A 408 -5.09 -17.51 -4.66
CA SER A 408 -3.86 -16.80 -5.04
C SER A 408 -2.63 -17.25 -4.24
N GLN A 409 -2.83 -17.92 -3.10
CA GLN A 409 -1.78 -18.29 -2.15
C GLN A 409 -0.95 -17.08 -1.65
N SER A 410 -1.51 -15.86 -1.71
CA SER A 410 -0.82 -14.65 -1.27
C SER A 410 -1.11 -14.35 0.20
N ARG A 411 -0.13 -14.62 1.07
CA ARG A 411 -0.18 -14.23 2.48
C ARG A 411 -0.21 -12.71 2.67
N VAL A 412 0.48 -11.97 1.80
CA VAL A 412 0.52 -10.50 1.84
C VAL A 412 -0.87 -9.94 1.59
N PHE A 413 -1.56 -10.43 0.56
CA PHE A 413 -2.95 -10.04 0.29
C PHE A 413 -3.85 -10.32 1.50
N GLU A 414 -3.80 -11.54 2.04
CA GLU A 414 -4.62 -11.94 3.19
C GLU A 414 -4.41 -10.99 4.39
N ASN A 415 -3.16 -10.75 4.77
CA ASN A 415 -2.82 -9.89 5.89
C ASN A 415 -3.30 -8.44 5.71
N LEU A 416 -3.16 -7.90 4.49
CA LEU A 416 -3.63 -6.54 4.18
C LEU A 416 -5.16 -6.45 4.17
N SER A 417 -5.84 -7.52 3.72
CA SER A 417 -7.30 -7.56 3.58
C SER A 417 -8.05 -7.41 4.91
N PHE A 418 -7.48 -7.87 6.04
CA PHE A 418 -8.15 -7.82 7.34
C PHE A 418 -8.49 -6.39 7.77
N ARG A 419 -7.50 -5.48 7.70
CA ARG A 419 -7.69 -4.08 8.08
C ARG A 419 -8.32 -3.25 6.96
N ALA A 420 -8.09 -3.61 5.69
CA ALA A 420 -8.81 -3.02 4.57
C ALA A 420 -10.33 -3.25 4.69
N ASN A 421 -10.76 -4.42 5.14
CA ASN A 421 -12.18 -4.73 5.36
C ASN A 421 -12.79 -3.87 6.50
N VAL A 422 -12.04 -3.61 7.57
CA VAL A 422 -12.45 -2.68 8.64
C VAL A 422 -12.60 -1.26 8.10
N ILE A 423 -11.65 -0.79 7.27
CA ILE A 423 -11.72 0.54 6.64
C ILE A 423 -12.98 0.64 5.77
N ALA A 424 -13.24 -0.36 4.92
CA ALA A 424 -14.44 -0.42 4.08
C ALA A 424 -15.73 -0.42 4.90
N TYR A 425 -15.78 -1.20 5.98
CA TYR A 425 -16.89 -1.22 6.93
C TYR A 425 -17.12 0.16 7.57
N LEU A 426 -16.06 0.84 8.04
CA LEU A 426 -16.18 2.17 8.64
C LEU A 426 -16.65 3.22 7.63
N LYS A 427 -16.24 3.13 6.36
CA LYS A 427 -16.79 3.97 5.28
C LYS A 427 -18.29 3.73 5.09
N ALA A 428 -18.71 2.47 5.11
CA ALA A 428 -20.13 2.11 5.02
C ALA A 428 -20.93 2.74 6.17
N CYS A 429 -20.42 2.64 7.40
CA CYS A 429 -21.03 3.25 8.58
C CYS A 429 -21.13 4.78 8.50
N VAL A 430 -20.08 5.47 8.02
CA VAL A 430 -20.11 6.92 7.82
C VAL A 430 -21.17 7.31 6.79
N LEU A 431 -21.25 6.60 5.67
CA LEU A 431 -22.29 6.84 4.65
C LEU A 431 -23.69 6.56 5.18
N TYR A 432 -23.86 5.47 5.95
CA TYR A 432 -25.13 5.09 6.55
C TYR A 432 -25.63 6.19 7.50
N VAL A 433 -24.79 6.66 8.42
CA VAL A 433 -25.16 7.76 9.35
C VAL A 433 -25.46 9.05 8.59
N ALA A 434 -24.60 9.45 7.65
CA ALA A 434 -24.81 10.66 6.86
C ALA A 434 -26.10 10.56 6.00
N GLY A 435 -26.40 9.38 5.48
CA GLY A 435 -27.61 9.06 4.72
C GLY A 435 -28.90 9.06 5.55
N GLY A 436 -28.80 9.20 6.88
CA GLY A 436 -29.96 9.14 7.78
C GLY A 436 -30.35 7.71 8.13
N GLU A 437 -29.37 6.84 8.32
CA GLU A 437 -29.54 5.43 8.69
C GLU A 437 -30.34 4.63 7.66
N GLN A 438 -30.12 4.96 6.38
CA GLN A 438 -30.71 4.27 5.23
C GLN A 438 -29.63 3.50 4.47
N TRP A 439 -29.96 2.27 4.10
CA TRP A 439 -29.12 1.41 3.29
C TRP A 439 -29.74 1.19 1.91
N ASP A 440 -28.90 1.26 0.88
CA ASP A 440 -29.29 0.94 -0.48
C ASP A 440 -28.18 0.19 -1.22
N LYS A 441 -28.48 -0.26 -2.44
CA LYS A 441 -27.55 -1.05 -3.26
C LYS A 441 -26.34 -0.25 -3.72
N THR A 442 -26.48 1.06 -3.94
CA THR A 442 -25.37 1.93 -4.35
C THR A 442 -24.33 2.06 -3.24
N LEU A 443 -24.77 2.06 -1.98
CA LEU A 443 -23.90 2.05 -0.81
C LEU A 443 -23.11 0.72 -0.75
N GLU A 444 -23.78 -0.42 -0.92
CA GLU A 444 -23.10 -1.72 -0.98
C GLU A 444 -22.04 -1.79 -2.09
N ASP A 445 -22.42 -1.39 -3.31
CA ASP A 445 -21.56 -1.47 -4.49
C ASP A 445 -20.36 -0.52 -4.38
N PHE A 446 -20.57 0.69 -3.84
CA PHE A 446 -19.51 1.64 -3.57
C PHE A 446 -18.52 1.13 -2.51
N VAL A 447 -19.01 0.54 -1.42
CA VAL A 447 -18.14 0.02 -0.35
C VAL A 447 -17.30 -1.16 -0.85
N ARG A 448 -17.92 -2.07 -1.63
CA ARG A 448 -17.20 -3.18 -2.29
C ARG A 448 -16.10 -2.67 -3.21
N TRP A 449 -16.43 -1.72 -4.08
CA TRP A 449 -15.45 -1.08 -4.94
C TRP A 449 -14.33 -0.42 -4.13
N SER A 450 -14.66 0.29 -3.06
CA SER A 450 -13.67 0.99 -2.24
C SER A 450 -12.68 0.04 -1.57
N LEU A 451 -13.13 -1.15 -1.12
CA LEU A 451 -12.25 -2.20 -0.62
C LEU A 451 -11.32 -2.73 -1.72
N GLN A 452 -11.88 -3.07 -2.88
CA GLN A 452 -11.11 -3.62 -4.00
C GLN A 452 -10.07 -2.62 -4.52
N TYR A 453 -10.45 -1.35 -4.62
CA TYR A 453 -9.57 -0.27 -5.05
C TYR A 453 -8.41 -0.06 -4.07
N ASP A 454 -8.69 0.00 -2.76
CA ASP A 454 -7.65 0.12 -1.73
C ASP A 454 -6.70 -1.08 -1.76
N MET A 455 -7.24 -2.30 -1.83
CA MET A 455 -6.44 -3.52 -1.93
C MET A 455 -5.56 -3.54 -3.18
N TRP A 456 -6.10 -3.11 -4.33
CA TRP A 456 -5.32 -2.97 -5.56
C TRP A 456 -4.15 -1.99 -5.35
N CYS A 457 -4.40 -0.80 -4.80
CA CYS A 457 -3.35 0.18 -4.52
C CYS A 457 -2.29 -0.36 -3.55
N LYS A 458 -2.68 -1.05 -2.48
CA LYS A 458 -1.72 -1.63 -1.53
C LYS A 458 -0.83 -2.67 -2.20
N MET A 459 -1.42 -3.57 -2.99
CA MET A 459 -0.68 -4.62 -3.70
C MET A 459 0.26 -4.02 -4.75
N GLU A 460 -0.21 -3.05 -5.53
CA GLU A 460 0.58 -2.36 -6.57
C GLU A 460 1.74 -1.56 -5.96
N PHE A 461 1.50 -0.86 -4.86
CA PHE A 461 2.53 0.00 -4.27
C PHE A 461 3.53 -0.77 -3.40
N PHE A 462 3.06 -1.75 -2.63
CA PHE A 462 3.84 -2.36 -1.56
C PHE A 462 3.89 -3.88 -1.59
N GLY A 463 3.05 -4.57 -2.38
CA GLY A 463 2.90 -6.02 -2.35
C GLY A 463 4.24 -6.76 -2.53
N GLU A 464 4.96 -6.47 -3.62
CA GLU A 464 6.27 -7.08 -3.90
C GLU A 464 7.31 -6.77 -2.80
N ALA A 465 7.33 -5.53 -2.31
CA ALA A 465 8.27 -5.10 -1.28
C ALA A 465 8.01 -5.79 0.07
N ILE A 466 6.74 -5.99 0.43
CA ILE A 466 6.34 -6.73 1.64
C ILE A 466 6.72 -8.20 1.48
N GLU A 467 6.40 -8.83 0.34
CA GLU A 467 6.79 -10.21 0.09
C GLU A 467 8.31 -10.42 0.18
N GLN A 468 9.09 -9.48 -0.36
CA GLN A 468 10.54 -9.53 -0.25
C GLN A 468 11.01 -9.39 1.20
N ALA A 469 10.44 -8.45 1.96
CA ALA A 469 10.75 -8.27 3.38
C ALA A 469 10.44 -9.54 4.20
N ASP A 470 9.28 -10.16 3.97
CA ASP A 470 8.87 -11.40 4.64
C ASP A 470 9.81 -12.57 4.28
N ARG A 471 10.17 -12.71 3.00
CA ARG A 471 11.13 -13.73 2.55
C ARG A 471 12.50 -13.55 3.20
N ASP A 472 12.97 -12.32 3.31
CA ASP A 472 14.27 -12.02 3.90
C ASP A 472 14.27 -12.20 5.42
N GLU A 473 13.16 -11.91 6.10
CA GLU A 473 12.98 -12.21 7.52
C GLU A 473 12.94 -13.73 7.77
N LEU A 474 12.24 -14.49 6.93
CA LEU A 474 12.23 -15.96 6.99
C LEU A 474 13.63 -16.55 6.76
N LYS A 475 14.41 -16.02 5.81
CA LYS A 475 15.82 -16.42 5.62
C LYS A 475 16.69 -16.11 6.84
N ARG A 476 16.45 -14.99 7.53
CA ARG A 476 17.17 -14.65 8.78
C ARG A 476 16.78 -15.59 9.91
N LYS A 477 15.50 -15.93 10.04
CA LYS A 477 14.98 -16.89 11.03
C LYS A 477 15.45 -18.32 10.76
N ASN A 478 15.50 -18.73 9.49
CA ASN A 478 15.97 -20.04 9.04
C ASN A 478 17.49 -20.11 8.84
N GLY A 479 18.20 -19.00 9.00
CA GLY A 479 19.65 -19.01 9.08
C GLY A 479 20.03 -19.76 10.34
N ASN A 480 20.61 -20.95 10.20
CA ASN A 480 21.13 -21.71 11.33
C ASN A 480 21.93 -20.75 12.21
N GLY A 481 21.51 -20.59 13.47
CA GLY A 481 22.26 -19.83 14.47
C GLY A 481 23.70 -20.37 14.57
N PRO A 482 24.61 -19.69 15.31
CA PRO A 482 26.01 -20.09 15.39
C PRO A 482 26.15 -21.59 15.72
N SER A 483 26.48 -22.39 14.69
CA SER A 483 26.57 -23.85 14.82
C SER A 483 27.95 -24.22 15.37
N ASN A 484 28.01 -25.22 16.24
CA ASN A 484 29.29 -25.70 16.77
C ASN A 484 30.11 -26.38 15.66
N MET A 485 30.97 -25.58 15.03
CA MET A 485 31.90 -25.98 13.96
C MET A 485 32.84 -27.14 14.34
N LEU A 486 33.09 -27.36 15.63
CA LEU A 486 33.91 -28.49 16.06
C LEU A 486 33.15 -29.81 15.92
N LEU A 487 31.82 -29.82 16.09
CA LEU A 487 31.00 -31.04 15.91
C LEU A 487 31.01 -31.53 14.46
N SER A 488 31.06 -30.60 13.49
CA SER A 488 31.08 -30.94 12.05
C SER A 488 32.38 -31.56 11.54
N LEU A 489 33.44 -31.58 12.34
CA LEU A 489 34.70 -32.22 11.98
C LEU A 489 34.73 -33.68 12.48
N PRO A 490 35.50 -34.59 11.88
CA PRO A 490 35.75 -35.92 12.47
C PRO A 490 36.57 -35.82 13.77
N ASP A 491 36.59 -36.88 14.58
CA ASP A 491 37.33 -36.91 15.86
C ASP A 491 38.83 -36.65 15.69
N GLU A 492 39.38 -37.05 14.54
CA GLU A 492 40.71 -36.62 14.07
C GLU A 492 40.55 -35.92 12.74
N PHE A 493 41.08 -34.71 12.63
CA PHE A 493 40.92 -33.87 11.46
C PHE A 493 42.20 -33.09 11.16
N THR A 494 42.39 -32.73 9.89
CA THR A 494 43.53 -31.96 9.44
C THR A 494 43.24 -30.46 9.45
N ARG A 495 44.29 -29.63 9.38
CA ARG A 495 44.13 -28.18 9.15
C ARG A 495 43.32 -27.87 7.89
N ALA A 496 43.49 -28.67 6.83
CA ALA A 496 42.73 -28.52 5.59
C ALA A 496 41.24 -28.81 5.79
N ASP A 497 40.87 -29.76 6.65
CA ASP A 497 39.48 -30.03 7.03
C ASP A 497 38.86 -28.85 7.77
N ALA A 498 39.60 -28.25 8.71
CA ALA A 498 39.15 -27.06 9.43
C ALA A 498 38.99 -25.83 8.50
N GLU A 499 39.87 -25.68 7.50
CA GLU A 499 39.77 -24.64 6.48
C GLU A 499 38.55 -24.85 5.58
N ARG A 500 38.30 -26.09 5.13
CA ARG A 500 37.11 -26.45 4.35
C ARG A 500 35.81 -26.21 5.11
N MET A 501 35.77 -26.62 6.38
CA MET A 501 34.61 -26.40 7.24
C MET A 501 34.32 -24.90 7.42
N ARG A 502 35.34 -24.06 7.65
CA ARG A 502 35.14 -22.59 7.72
C ARG A 502 34.59 -22.02 6.42
N GLN A 503 35.08 -22.48 5.28
CA GLN A 503 34.58 -22.05 3.97
C GLN A 503 33.13 -22.48 3.73
N LEU A 504 32.75 -23.69 4.15
CA LEU A 504 31.36 -24.18 4.12
C LEU A 504 30.44 -23.30 4.98
N HIS A 505 30.95 -22.72 6.06
CA HIS A 505 30.25 -21.76 6.91
C HIS A 505 30.45 -20.29 6.49
N GLY A 506 30.90 -20.02 5.26
CA GLY A 506 31.02 -18.66 4.71
C GLY A 506 32.16 -17.82 5.30
N MET A 507 33.11 -18.45 6.00
CA MET A 507 34.27 -17.80 6.63
C MET A 507 35.56 -17.96 5.83
N ASP A 508 36.51 -17.06 6.07
CA ASP A 508 37.81 -17.06 5.40
C ASP A 508 38.78 -18.14 5.90
N ARG A 509 39.73 -18.53 5.05
CA ARG A 509 40.81 -19.48 5.41
C ARG A 509 41.83 -18.87 6.37
N LYS A 510 42.08 -17.56 6.29
CA LYS A 510 43.12 -16.87 7.09
C LYS A 510 42.83 -16.97 8.60
N GLY A 511 41.56 -16.95 9.01
CA GLY A 511 41.16 -17.09 10.40
C GLY A 511 41.36 -18.49 11.01
N THR A 512 41.62 -19.52 10.20
CA THR A 512 41.68 -20.92 10.67
C THR A 512 42.78 -21.16 11.69
N GLY A 513 43.96 -20.57 11.49
CA GLY A 513 45.09 -20.72 12.42
C GLY A 513 44.79 -20.13 13.80
N ASN A 514 44.09 -18.99 13.86
CA ASN A 514 43.69 -18.40 15.14
C ASN A 514 42.62 -19.23 15.84
N MET A 515 41.62 -19.69 15.08
CA MET A 515 40.56 -20.59 15.58
C MET A 515 41.15 -21.87 16.21
N LEU A 516 42.06 -22.55 15.50
CA LEU A 516 42.71 -23.77 16.00
C LEU A 516 43.56 -23.49 17.25
N ARG A 517 44.30 -22.37 17.29
CA ARG A 517 45.07 -21.97 18.48
C ARG A 517 44.18 -21.75 19.70
N VAL A 518 43.03 -21.11 19.50
CA VAL A 518 42.03 -20.92 20.56
C VAL A 518 41.44 -22.26 21.02
N TRP A 519 41.11 -23.17 20.09
CA TRP A 519 40.58 -24.49 20.43
C TRP A 519 41.59 -25.37 21.17
N VAL A 520 42.88 -25.29 20.84
CA VAL A 520 43.96 -25.95 21.60
C VAL A 520 44.10 -25.31 22.99
N TYR A 521 44.16 -23.97 23.07
CA TYR A 521 44.30 -23.26 24.34
C TYR A 521 43.14 -23.53 25.30
N ARG A 522 41.90 -23.57 24.78
CA ARG A 522 40.68 -23.88 25.53
C ARG A 522 40.47 -25.39 25.76
N ARG A 523 41.41 -26.23 25.31
CA ARG A 523 41.38 -27.70 25.45
C ARG A 523 40.13 -28.35 24.84
N TYR A 524 39.70 -27.87 23.67
CA TYR A 524 38.67 -28.55 22.87
C TYR A 524 39.29 -29.58 21.92
N ILE A 525 40.55 -29.37 21.53
CA ILE A 525 41.32 -30.27 20.66
C ILE A 525 42.76 -30.38 21.18
N THR A 526 43.47 -31.44 20.80
CA THR A 526 44.91 -31.61 21.00
C THR A 526 45.64 -31.73 19.66
N VAL A 527 46.90 -31.34 19.62
CA VAL A 527 47.76 -31.43 18.42
C VAL A 527 48.40 -32.81 18.40
N ILE A 528 48.20 -33.56 17.30
CA ILE A 528 48.86 -34.85 17.07
C ILE A 528 50.18 -34.62 16.33
N THR A 529 50.13 -33.83 15.25
CA THR A 529 51.30 -33.38 14.46
C THR A 529 51.04 -31.95 13.98
N ASP A 530 52.02 -31.31 13.33
CA ASP A 530 51.96 -29.90 12.91
C ASP A 530 50.68 -29.49 12.13
N ASN A 531 49.99 -30.44 11.50
CA ASN A 531 48.75 -30.19 10.75
C ASN A 531 47.57 -31.12 11.12
N ASN A 532 47.69 -31.95 12.16
CA ASN A 532 46.66 -32.91 12.56
C ASN A 532 46.21 -32.66 14.00
N TYR A 533 44.90 -32.70 14.21
CA TYR A 533 44.26 -32.42 15.49
C TYR A 533 43.29 -33.52 15.87
N ARG A 534 43.13 -33.76 17.17
CA ARG A 534 42.13 -34.68 17.73
C ARG A 534 41.20 -33.95 18.68
N LYS A 535 39.88 -34.20 18.60
CA LYS A 535 38.89 -33.71 19.56
C LYS A 535 39.14 -34.29 20.95
N LEU A 536 38.99 -33.47 21.98
CA LEU A 536 38.97 -33.92 23.36
C LEU A 536 37.52 -34.20 23.75
N LYS A 537 37.25 -35.27 24.53
CA LYS A 537 35.88 -35.64 24.94
C LYS A 537 35.22 -34.62 25.88
N TYR A 538 36.01 -33.85 26.62
CA TYR A 538 35.51 -32.92 27.65
C TYR A 538 36.18 -31.55 27.51
N ARG A 539 35.42 -30.48 27.72
CA ARG A 539 35.95 -29.12 27.89
C ARG A 539 36.80 -29.03 29.18
N SER A 540 37.64 -28.00 29.29
CA SER A 540 38.45 -27.75 30.51
C SER A 540 37.64 -27.53 31.79
N ASP A 541 36.33 -27.29 31.68
CA ASP A 541 35.35 -27.11 32.76
C ASP A 541 34.48 -28.37 33.03
N GLY A 542 34.80 -29.51 32.41
CA GLY A 542 34.16 -30.80 32.71
C GLY A 542 32.83 -31.07 31.99
N ILE A 543 32.42 -30.22 31.05
CA ILE A 543 31.20 -30.41 30.25
C ILE A 543 31.51 -31.23 28.99
N ASP A 544 30.69 -32.25 28.71
CA ASP A 544 30.75 -33.08 27.50
C ASP A 544 30.47 -32.23 26.24
N LEU A 545 31.27 -32.42 25.20
CA LEU A 545 31.12 -31.68 23.94
C LEU A 545 29.99 -32.23 23.06
N ALA A 546 29.45 -33.40 23.38
CA ALA A 546 28.22 -33.92 22.79
C ALA A 546 27.01 -33.55 23.67
N PRO A 547 26.20 -32.53 23.32
CA PRO A 547 24.87 -32.42 23.90
C PRO A 547 24.01 -33.55 23.32
N ASN A 548 23.32 -34.28 24.21
CA ASN A 548 22.26 -35.23 23.89
C ASN A 548 21.45 -34.79 22.66
N GLN A 549 21.55 -35.53 21.56
CA GLN A 549 20.51 -35.59 20.55
C GLN A 549 19.39 -36.46 21.10
N GLU A 550 18.59 -35.93 22.02
CA GLU A 550 17.25 -36.43 22.37
C GLU A 550 16.61 -35.44 23.36
N ALA A 551 15.89 -34.46 22.80
CA ALA A 551 14.68 -33.81 23.31
C ALA A 551 14.14 -32.84 22.25
#